data_AF-A0A1C1CM20-F1
#
_entry.id   AF-A0A1C1CM20-F1
#
_cell.length_a   1.000
_cell.length_b   1.000
_cell.length_c   1.000
_cell.angle_alpha   90.00
_cell.angle_beta   90.00
_cell.angle_gamma   90.00
#
_symmetry.space_group_name_H-M   'P 1'
#
loop_
_entity.id
_entity.type
_entity.pdbx_description
1 polymer ?
#
loop_
_entity_poly.entity_id
_entity_poly.type
_entity_poly.pdbx_seq_one_letter_code
_entity_poly.pdbx_strand_id
1 'polypeptide(L)'
;MVAEKDVQTIKKELANDSRDVADLWNDALRKYKGIVGEDLRPKFTSVDAMVEFGTHEMENFHQFRHNQKKVDKLRSLFMANLGYIQQGAQQLIAAATPAFPPAAAIGTALTYMLSACKQVSADYDVVTAFFEDMNAFLQRITILESRLPRYPSYRNCLMDVFTSVLEMCGFATKYIELGRFSQPS
;
A
#
# COMPACT_ATOMS: atom_id res chain seq x y z
N MET A 1 -17.76 -15.82 18.02
CA MET A 1 -17.54 -15.34 19.39
C MET A 1 -16.13 -15.79 19.79
N VAL A 2 -15.16 -14.87 19.81
CA VAL A 2 -13.78 -15.20 20.22
C VAL A 2 -13.81 -15.59 21.70
N ALA A 3 -13.21 -16.71 22.09
CA ALA A 3 -13.27 -17.15 23.48
C ALA A 3 -12.53 -16.14 24.36
N GLU A 4 -13.00 -15.88 25.57
CA GLU A 4 -12.39 -14.92 26.50
C GLU A 4 -10.90 -15.22 26.74
N LYS A 5 -10.55 -16.52 26.73
CA LYS A 5 -9.15 -17.00 26.79
C LYS A 5 -8.31 -16.49 25.61
N ASP A 6 -8.84 -16.52 24.40
CA ASP A 6 -8.14 -16.06 23.20
C ASP A 6 -7.88 -14.56 23.26
N VAL A 7 -8.86 -13.77 23.74
CA VAL A 7 -8.68 -12.32 23.93
C VAL A 7 -7.57 -12.02 24.93
N GLN A 8 -7.48 -12.77 26.03
CA GLN A 8 -6.41 -12.58 27.02
C GLN A 8 -5.04 -13.00 26.47
N THR A 9 -4.97 -14.10 25.72
CA THR A 9 -3.76 -14.52 25.02
C THR A 9 -3.28 -13.44 24.05
N ILE A 10 -4.16 -12.95 23.18
CA ILE A 10 -3.85 -11.87 22.23
C ILE A 10 -3.37 -10.62 22.96
N LYS A 11 -4.03 -10.20 24.04
CA LYS A 11 -3.58 -9.05 24.84
C LYS A 11 -2.18 -9.24 25.42
N LYS A 12 -1.86 -10.44 25.89
CA LYS A 12 -0.54 -10.77 26.45
C LYS A 12 0.54 -10.81 25.36
N GLU A 13 0.25 -11.39 24.20
CA GLU A 13 1.16 -11.41 23.05
C GLU A 13 1.45 -9.99 22.58
N LEU A 14 0.39 -9.18 22.41
CA LEU A 14 0.49 -7.77 22.07
C LEU A 14 1.35 -7.01 23.09
N ALA A 15 1.07 -7.14 24.39
CA ALA A 15 1.82 -6.43 25.44
C ALA A 15 3.32 -6.73 25.46
N ASN A 16 3.75 -7.89 24.95
CA ASN A 16 5.15 -8.31 24.89
C ASN A 16 5.80 -8.08 23.51
N ASP A 17 5.07 -7.54 22.54
CA ASP A 17 5.60 -7.26 21.20
C ASP A 17 6.55 -6.05 21.26
N SER A 18 7.84 -6.37 21.29
CA SER A 18 8.96 -5.43 21.42
C SER A 18 9.79 -5.31 20.15
N ARG A 19 9.25 -5.79 19.01
CA ARG A 19 9.90 -5.64 17.70
C ARG A 19 10.12 -4.16 17.37
N ASP A 20 11.25 -3.85 16.78
CA ASP A 20 11.56 -2.48 16.35
C ASP A 20 10.81 -2.17 15.04
N VAL A 21 9.99 -1.13 15.08
CA VAL A 21 9.16 -0.68 13.96
C VAL A 21 10.01 -0.26 12.75
N ALA A 22 11.20 0.32 12.99
CA ALA A 22 12.12 0.71 11.94
C ALA A 22 12.76 -0.51 11.27
N ASP A 23 13.11 -1.55 12.04
CA ASP A 23 13.63 -2.80 11.48
C ASP A 23 12.59 -3.51 10.63
N LEU A 24 11.34 -3.64 11.13
CA LEU A 24 10.23 -4.19 10.35
C LEU A 24 10.06 -3.46 9.01
N TRP A 25 10.18 -2.13 9.02
CA TRP A 25 10.04 -1.33 7.82
C TRP A 25 11.23 -1.47 6.85
N ASN A 26 12.46 -1.49 7.36
CA ASN A 26 13.65 -1.72 6.56
C ASN A 26 13.62 -3.10 5.91
N ASP A 27 13.09 -4.11 6.60
CA ASP A 27 12.89 -5.46 6.07
C ASP A 27 11.89 -5.45 4.91
N ALA A 28 10.79 -4.71 5.05
CA ALA A 28 9.80 -4.57 3.98
C ALA A 28 10.40 -3.94 2.71
N LEU A 29 11.24 -2.89 2.85
CA LEU A 29 11.94 -2.28 1.71
C LEU A 29 12.89 -3.28 1.02
N ARG A 30 13.62 -4.10 1.80
CA ARG A 30 14.50 -5.14 1.24
C ARG A 30 13.73 -6.23 0.52
N LYS A 31 12.60 -6.67 1.07
CA LYS A 31 11.73 -7.64 0.41
C LYS A 31 11.12 -7.09 -0.87
N TYR A 32 10.63 -5.84 -0.85
CA TYR A 32 10.15 -5.16 -2.05
C TYR A 32 11.21 -5.18 -3.15
N LYS A 33 12.44 -4.77 -2.85
CA LYS A 33 13.58 -4.86 -3.78
C LYS A 33 13.79 -6.27 -4.31
N GLY A 34 13.72 -7.28 -3.44
CA GLY A 34 13.84 -8.68 -3.83
C GLY A 34 12.76 -9.15 -4.82
N ILE A 35 11.55 -8.57 -4.74
CA ILE A 35 10.43 -8.91 -5.62
C ILE A 35 10.53 -8.19 -6.97
N VAL A 36 10.75 -6.87 -6.97
CA VAL A 36 10.74 -6.07 -8.20
C VAL A 36 12.10 -6.04 -8.91
N GLY A 37 13.19 -6.24 -8.18
CA GLY A 37 14.57 -6.22 -8.67
C GLY A 37 15.30 -4.89 -8.48
N GLU A 38 14.60 -3.82 -8.12
CA GLU A 38 15.15 -2.48 -7.92
C GLU A 38 14.74 -1.88 -6.57
N ASP A 39 15.60 -1.00 -6.03
CA ASP A 39 15.29 -0.27 -4.80
C ASP A 39 14.17 0.73 -5.05
N LEU A 40 13.19 0.75 -4.13
CA LEU A 40 12.21 1.83 -4.11
C LEU A 40 12.89 3.11 -3.63
N ARG A 41 12.82 4.17 -4.44
CA ARG A 41 13.47 5.45 -4.16
C ARG A 41 12.43 6.54 -3.93
N PRO A 42 12.67 7.48 -3.00
CA PRO A 42 11.81 8.66 -2.87
C PRO A 42 11.74 9.42 -4.20
N LYS A 43 10.53 9.54 -4.75
CA LYS A 43 10.28 10.22 -6.03
C LYS A 43 9.40 11.46 -5.89
N PHE A 44 8.55 11.51 -4.87
CA PHE A 44 7.54 12.55 -4.69
C PHE A 44 7.75 13.31 -3.39
N THR A 45 7.42 14.60 -3.41
CA THR A 45 7.53 15.50 -2.25
C THR A 45 6.25 15.58 -1.42
N SER A 46 5.11 15.13 -1.97
CA SER A 46 3.81 15.16 -1.31
C SER A 46 2.88 14.06 -1.85
N VAL A 47 1.80 13.79 -1.12
CA VAL A 47 0.71 12.94 -1.60
C VAL A 47 0.02 13.56 -2.82
N ASP A 48 -0.12 14.88 -2.87
CA ASP A 48 -0.69 15.57 -4.04
C ASP A 48 0.12 15.31 -5.31
N ALA A 49 1.47 15.31 -5.22
CA ALA A 49 2.33 15.00 -6.35
C ALA A 49 2.18 13.53 -6.82
N MET A 50 1.90 12.61 -5.89
CA MET A 50 1.58 11.21 -6.25
C MET A 50 0.23 11.11 -6.94
N VAL A 51 -0.78 11.84 -6.44
CA VAL A 51 -2.13 11.91 -7.04
C VAL A 51 -2.08 12.47 -8.45
N GLU A 52 -1.34 13.56 -8.66
CA GLU A 52 -1.14 14.17 -9.96
C GLU A 52 -0.47 13.21 -10.95
N PHE A 53 0.64 12.59 -10.54
CA PHE A 53 1.35 11.61 -11.37
C PHE A 53 0.47 10.40 -11.70
N GLY A 54 -0.19 9.81 -10.70
CA GLY A 54 -1.07 8.66 -10.90
C GLY A 54 -2.25 9.00 -11.82
N THR A 55 -2.83 10.19 -11.68
CA THR A 55 -3.90 10.66 -12.57
C THR A 55 -3.41 10.79 -14.01
N HIS A 56 -2.23 11.37 -14.20
CA HIS A 56 -1.62 11.49 -15.52
C HIS A 56 -1.38 10.14 -16.20
N GLU A 57 -0.86 9.15 -15.47
CA GLU A 57 -0.67 7.78 -16.00
C GLU A 57 -1.99 7.16 -16.48
N MET A 58 -3.07 7.31 -15.70
CA MET A 58 -4.40 6.80 -16.04
C MET A 58 -5.00 7.51 -17.27
N GLU A 59 -4.85 8.83 -17.37
CA GLU A 59 -5.36 9.64 -18.49
C GLU A 59 -4.63 9.39 -19.82
N ASN A 60 -3.35 9.00 -19.75
CA ASN A 60 -2.54 8.67 -20.90
C ASN A 60 -2.97 7.35 -21.58
N PHE A 61 -3.79 6.53 -20.94
CA PHE A 61 -4.30 5.32 -21.59
C PHE A 61 -5.53 5.57 -22.45
N HIS A 62 -5.41 5.30 -23.75
CA HIS A 62 -6.46 5.53 -24.74
C HIS A 62 -7.82 4.88 -24.39
N GLN A 63 -7.87 3.63 -23.93
CA GLN A 63 -9.19 3.03 -23.61
C GLN A 63 -9.80 3.61 -22.32
N PHE A 64 -8.97 4.07 -21.36
CA PHE A 64 -9.42 4.78 -20.15
C PHE A 64 -9.89 6.18 -20.54
N ARG A 65 -9.22 6.85 -21.47
CA ARG A 65 -9.63 8.17 -21.99
C ARG A 65 -11.04 8.15 -22.61
N HIS A 66 -11.41 7.06 -23.28
CA HIS A 66 -12.77 6.87 -23.80
C HIS A 66 -13.77 6.38 -22.74
N ASN A 67 -13.29 5.99 -21.55
CA ASN A 67 -14.11 5.50 -20.46
C ASN A 67 -13.85 6.33 -19.19
N GLN A 68 -14.28 7.59 -19.23
CA GLN A 68 -14.12 8.55 -18.14
C GLN A 68 -14.57 7.99 -16.77
N LYS A 69 -15.65 7.21 -16.74
CA LYS A 69 -16.13 6.54 -15.51
C LYS A 69 -15.10 5.57 -14.93
N LYS A 70 -14.39 4.81 -15.78
CA LYS A 70 -13.33 3.90 -15.35
C LYS A 70 -12.11 4.67 -14.82
N VAL A 71 -11.72 5.78 -15.47
CA VAL A 71 -10.64 6.67 -14.96
C VAL A 71 -11.01 7.24 -13.60
N ASP A 72 -12.21 7.81 -13.49
CA ASP A 72 -12.69 8.43 -12.27
C ASP A 72 -12.76 7.43 -11.12
N LYS A 73 -13.21 6.20 -11.40
CA LYS A 73 -13.20 5.11 -10.42
C LYS A 73 -11.78 4.80 -9.96
N LEU A 74 -10.85 4.54 -10.88
CA LEU A 74 -9.48 4.18 -10.54
C LEU A 74 -8.76 5.29 -9.79
N ARG A 75 -8.93 6.55 -10.22
CA ARG A 75 -8.42 7.74 -9.54
C ARG A 75 -8.96 7.87 -8.12
N SER A 76 -10.28 7.69 -7.94
CA SER A 76 -10.90 7.73 -6.61
C SER A 76 -10.37 6.64 -5.69
N LEU A 77 -10.20 5.42 -6.22
CA LEU A 77 -9.62 4.30 -5.47
C LEU A 77 -8.17 4.57 -5.08
N PHE A 78 -7.37 5.12 -5.98
CA PHE A 78 -5.98 5.49 -5.72
C PHE A 78 -5.87 6.56 -4.63
N MET A 79 -6.65 7.64 -4.74
CA MET A 79 -6.70 8.70 -3.73
C MET A 79 -7.14 8.18 -2.35
N ALA A 80 -8.15 7.30 -2.32
CA ALA A 80 -8.61 6.69 -1.07
C ALA A 80 -7.51 5.85 -0.41
N ASN A 81 -6.77 5.04 -1.19
CA ASN A 81 -5.66 4.24 -0.66
C ASN A 81 -4.59 5.12 -0.04
N LEU A 82 -4.13 6.16 -0.77
CA LEU A 82 -3.15 7.12 -0.25
C LEU A 82 -3.66 7.79 1.03
N GLY A 83 -4.94 8.17 1.07
CA GLY A 83 -5.57 8.78 2.24
C GLY A 83 -5.59 7.87 3.47
N TYR A 84 -5.92 6.58 3.31
CA TYR A 84 -5.90 5.63 4.42
C TYR A 84 -4.48 5.31 4.89
N ILE A 85 -3.52 5.16 3.96
CA ILE A 85 -2.11 4.93 4.29
C ILE A 85 -1.55 6.12 5.07
N GLN A 86 -1.84 7.35 4.63
CA GLN A 86 -1.39 8.56 5.32
C GLN A 86 -1.97 8.64 6.74
N GLN A 87 -3.26 8.30 6.92
CA GLN A 87 -3.89 8.27 8.25
C GLN A 87 -3.21 7.26 9.19
N GLY A 88 -2.99 6.02 8.74
CA GLY A 88 -2.31 5.02 9.57
C GLY A 88 -0.84 5.38 9.83
N ALA A 89 -0.12 5.92 8.83
CA ALA A 89 1.29 6.28 8.98
C ALA A 89 1.48 7.42 10.01
N GLN A 90 0.51 8.33 10.14
CA GLN A 90 0.54 9.37 11.17
C GLN A 90 0.57 8.80 12.60
N GLN A 91 0.01 7.60 12.82
CA GLN A 91 0.06 6.93 14.12
C GLN A 91 1.44 6.40 14.48
N LEU A 92 2.30 6.19 13.49
CA LEU A 92 3.65 5.64 13.67
C LEU A 92 4.71 6.73 13.92
N ILE A 93 4.38 8.02 13.76
CA ILE A 93 5.35 9.14 13.81
C ILE A 93 6.17 9.17 15.11
N ALA A 94 5.60 8.69 16.22
CA ALA A 94 6.29 8.66 17.50
C ALA A 94 7.35 7.53 17.63
N ALA A 95 7.61 6.72 16.59
CA ALA A 95 8.52 5.57 16.64
C ALA A 95 9.85 5.77 15.87
N ALA A 96 10.33 7.01 15.74
CA ALA A 96 11.38 7.44 14.80
C ALA A 96 10.91 7.42 13.34
N THR A 97 11.26 8.45 12.57
CA THR A 97 10.87 8.58 11.17
C THR A 97 11.94 7.90 10.30
N PRO A 98 11.62 6.80 9.59
CA PRO A 98 12.57 6.19 8.66
C PRO A 98 12.97 7.18 7.57
N ALA A 99 14.18 7.03 7.01
CA ALA A 99 14.65 7.86 5.89
C ALA A 99 13.70 7.85 4.69
N PHE A 100 12.94 6.75 4.53
CA PHE A 100 11.83 6.65 3.59
C PHE A 100 10.55 6.24 4.34
N PRO A 101 9.69 7.20 4.73
CA PRO A 101 8.50 6.92 5.52
C PRO A 101 7.50 5.98 4.80
N PRO A 102 6.75 5.13 5.54
CA PRO A 102 5.81 4.17 4.95
C PRO A 102 4.82 4.75 3.95
N ALA A 103 4.19 5.89 4.28
CA ALA A 103 3.25 6.54 3.36
C ALA A 103 3.92 6.99 2.06
N ALA A 104 5.13 7.55 2.15
CA ALA A 104 5.87 8.01 0.98
C ALA A 104 6.28 6.82 0.08
N ALA A 105 6.72 5.73 0.70
CA ALA A 105 7.14 4.52 0.02
C ALA A 105 5.98 3.80 -0.64
N ILE A 106 4.94 3.46 0.12
CA ILE A 106 3.78 2.75 -0.44
C ILE A 106 3.16 3.59 -1.55
N GLY A 107 3.00 4.91 -1.35
CA GLY A 107 2.50 5.79 -2.41
C GLY A 107 3.36 5.76 -3.68
N THR A 108 4.69 5.74 -3.53
CA THR A 108 5.60 5.55 -4.67
C THR A 108 5.40 4.19 -5.35
N ALA A 109 5.29 3.10 -4.59
CA ALA A 109 5.06 1.76 -5.14
C ALA A 109 3.72 1.66 -5.91
N LEU A 110 2.65 2.28 -5.40
CA LEU A 110 1.36 2.33 -6.08
C LEU A 110 1.46 3.10 -7.41
N THR A 111 2.23 4.21 -7.47
CA THR A 111 2.47 4.93 -8.74
C THR A 111 3.30 4.12 -9.74
N TYR A 112 4.24 3.31 -9.26
CA TYR A 112 5.05 2.43 -10.12
C TYR A 112 4.17 1.35 -10.73
N MET A 113 3.26 0.77 -9.94
CA MET A 113 2.30 -0.21 -10.44
C MET A 113 1.38 0.38 -11.53
N LEU A 114 0.92 1.63 -11.38
CA LEU A 114 0.17 2.33 -12.44
C LEU A 114 1.01 2.52 -13.70
N SER A 115 2.26 2.97 -13.55
CA SER A 115 3.19 3.14 -14.68
C SER A 115 3.48 1.81 -15.39
N ALA A 116 3.46 0.71 -14.64
CA ALA A 116 3.68 -0.62 -15.17
C ALA A 116 2.53 -1.08 -16.09
N CYS A 117 1.33 -0.52 -16.03
CA CYS A 117 0.17 -0.98 -16.81
C CYS A 117 0.22 -0.68 -18.33
N LYS A 118 1.30 -0.08 -18.87
CA LYS A 118 1.57 0.28 -20.29
C LYS A 118 0.44 0.00 -21.29
N GLN A 119 -0.63 0.76 -21.17
CA GLN A 119 -1.75 0.75 -22.10
C GLN A 119 -2.41 -0.63 -22.34
N VAL A 120 -2.44 -1.51 -21.35
CA VAL A 120 -3.18 -2.78 -21.43
C VAL A 120 -4.37 -2.71 -20.48
N SER A 121 -5.59 -2.84 -21.03
CA SER A 121 -6.80 -2.78 -20.21
C SER A 121 -6.86 -3.84 -19.12
N ALA A 122 -6.36 -5.04 -19.40
CA ALA A 122 -6.30 -6.11 -18.41
C ALA A 122 -5.42 -5.73 -17.21
N ASP A 123 -4.26 -5.09 -17.43
CA ASP A 123 -3.36 -4.63 -16.36
C ASP A 123 -4.09 -3.66 -15.43
N TYR A 124 -4.85 -2.72 -16.00
CA TYR A 124 -5.61 -1.76 -15.22
C TYR A 124 -6.85 -2.33 -14.53
N ASP A 125 -7.53 -3.32 -15.13
CA ASP A 125 -8.63 -4.02 -14.44
C ASP A 125 -8.06 -4.78 -13.22
N VAL A 126 -6.85 -5.36 -13.33
CA VAL A 126 -6.10 -5.95 -12.20
C VAL A 126 -5.75 -4.90 -11.15
N VAL A 127 -5.20 -3.76 -11.54
CA VAL A 127 -4.88 -2.67 -10.60
C VAL A 127 -6.13 -2.11 -9.92
N THR A 128 -7.24 -2.02 -10.65
CA THR A 128 -8.54 -1.57 -10.10
C THR A 128 -8.99 -2.52 -8.99
N ALA A 129 -9.01 -3.83 -9.26
CA ALA A 129 -9.38 -4.83 -8.27
C ALA A 129 -8.43 -4.81 -7.06
N PHE A 130 -7.12 -4.70 -7.30
CA PHE A 130 -6.12 -4.57 -6.24
C PHE A 130 -6.36 -3.35 -5.34
N PHE A 131 -6.66 -2.19 -5.91
CA PHE A 131 -6.97 -0.98 -5.14
C PHE A 131 -8.30 -1.08 -4.38
N GLU A 132 -9.30 -1.80 -4.90
CA GLU A 132 -10.55 -2.07 -4.18
C GLU A 132 -10.30 -2.92 -2.93
N ASP A 133 -9.54 -4.01 -3.09
CA ASP A 133 -9.19 -4.91 -1.98
C ASP A 133 -8.34 -4.18 -0.92
N MET A 134 -7.35 -3.39 -1.35
CA MET A 134 -6.55 -2.58 -0.44
C MET A 134 -7.38 -1.54 0.30
N ASN A 135 -8.29 -0.84 -0.39
CA ASN A 135 -9.17 0.14 0.27
C ASN A 135 -10.04 -0.52 1.34
N ALA A 136 -10.66 -1.66 1.03
CA ALA A 136 -11.49 -2.38 1.98
C ALA A 136 -10.68 -2.83 3.21
N PHE A 137 -9.43 -3.26 3.00
CA PHE A 137 -8.53 -3.66 4.08
C PHE A 137 -8.08 -2.47 4.93
N LEU A 138 -7.55 -1.42 4.31
CA LEU A 138 -7.04 -0.22 5.00
C LEU A 138 -8.16 0.54 5.72
N GLN A 139 -9.35 0.62 5.14
CA GLN A 139 -10.51 1.21 5.80
C GLN A 139 -10.84 0.48 7.11
N ARG A 140 -10.80 -0.86 7.12
CA ARG A 140 -11.03 -1.64 8.35
C ARG A 140 -9.99 -1.32 9.43
N ILE A 141 -8.74 -1.12 9.05
CA ILE A 141 -7.68 -0.71 9.99
C ILE A 141 -8.01 0.65 10.61
N THR A 142 -8.38 1.65 9.81
CA THR A 142 -8.77 2.98 10.34
C THR A 142 -10.02 2.93 11.24
N ILE A 143 -10.97 2.02 10.97
CA ILE A 143 -12.13 1.81 11.85
C ILE A 143 -11.69 1.20 13.18
N LEU A 144 -10.78 0.22 13.15
CA LEU A 144 -10.25 -0.42 14.36
C LEU A 144 -9.46 0.58 15.23
N GLU A 145 -8.73 1.51 14.63
CA GLU A 145 -8.02 2.60 15.34
C GLU A 145 -8.96 3.37 16.27
N SER A 146 -10.16 3.72 15.80
CA SER A 146 -11.14 4.47 16.59
C SER A 146 -11.64 3.72 17.84
N ARG A 147 -11.33 2.43 17.96
CA ARG A 147 -11.86 1.52 19.00
C ARG A 147 -10.79 0.87 19.87
N LEU A 148 -9.51 0.93 19.48
CA LEU A 148 -8.43 0.25 20.19
C LEU A 148 -7.67 1.21 21.12
N PRO A 149 -7.26 0.77 22.32
CA PRO A 149 -6.36 1.57 23.16
C PRO A 149 -5.00 1.71 22.48
N ARG A 150 -4.33 2.85 22.72
CA ARG A 150 -2.99 3.17 22.16
C ARG A 150 -1.88 2.30 22.77
N TYR A 151 -1.89 1.00 22.52
CA TYR A 151 -0.82 0.09 22.94
C TYR A 151 0.37 0.17 21.98
N PRO A 152 1.63 0.07 22.45
CA PRO A 152 2.80 -0.04 21.56
C PRO A 152 2.67 -1.16 20.52
N SER A 153 2.08 -2.29 20.94
CA SER A 153 1.76 -3.44 20.09
C SER A 153 0.88 -3.13 18.88
N TYR A 154 0.01 -2.13 19.01
CA TYR A 154 -0.82 -1.66 17.92
C TYR A 154 0.04 -1.10 16.79
N ARG A 155 1.16 -0.46 17.12
CA ARG A 155 2.10 0.08 16.13
C ARG A 155 2.80 -1.02 15.35
N ASN A 156 3.21 -2.10 16.02
CA ASN A 156 3.84 -3.23 15.35
C ASN A 156 2.84 -3.94 14.43
N CYS A 157 1.59 -4.11 14.88
CA CYS A 157 0.51 -4.64 14.03
C CYS A 157 0.22 -3.74 12.81
N LEU A 158 0.17 -2.43 13.02
CA LEU A 158 -0.01 -1.47 11.92
C LEU A 158 1.19 -1.44 10.97
N MET A 159 2.41 -1.62 11.49
CA MET A 159 3.60 -1.75 10.67
C MET A 159 3.55 -3.06 9.86
N ASP A 160 3.16 -4.20 10.46
CA ASP A 160 2.98 -5.46 9.74
C ASP A 160 1.99 -5.30 8.57
N VAL A 161 0.92 -4.53 8.76
CA VAL A 161 -0.01 -4.13 7.68
C VAL A 161 0.71 -3.38 6.58
N PHE A 162 1.49 -2.34 6.90
CA PHE A 162 2.23 -1.58 5.90
C PHE A 162 3.31 -2.40 5.19
N THR A 163 4.01 -3.29 5.90
CA THR A 163 4.96 -4.21 5.28
C THR A 163 4.25 -5.11 4.26
N SER A 164 3.10 -5.68 4.63
CA SER A 164 2.30 -6.53 3.76
C SER A 164 1.79 -5.77 2.53
N VAL A 165 1.29 -4.54 2.72
CA VAL A 165 0.85 -3.68 1.61
C VAL A 165 2.00 -3.39 0.65
N LEU A 166 3.19 -3.07 1.15
CA LEU A 166 4.35 -2.82 0.29
C LEU A 166 4.75 -4.07 -0.49
N GLU A 167 4.83 -5.23 0.17
CA GLU A 167 5.13 -6.51 -0.49
C GLU A 167 4.09 -6.84 -1.57
N MET A 168 2.81 -6.65 -1.28
CA MET A 168 1.71 -6.82 -2.24
C MET A 168 1.85 -5.90 -3.46
N CYS A 169 2.23 -4.62 -3.27
CA CYS A 169 2.52 -3.71 -4.39
C CYS A 169 3.68 -4.22 -5.25
N GLY A 170 4.71 -4.77 -4.61
CA GLY A 170 5.85 -5.39 -5.30
C GLY A 170 5.40 -6.57 -6.16
N PHE A 171 4.61 -7.50 -5.61
CA PHE A 171 4.09 -8.65 -6.35
C PHE A 171 3.16 -8.24 -7.49
N ALA A 172 2.25 -7.28 -7.26
CA ALA A 172 1.33 -6.81 -8.29
C ALA A 172 2.10 -6.15 -9.45
N THR A 173 3.08 -5.29 -9.13
CA THR A 173 3.97 -4.68 -10.14
C THR A 173 4.71 -5.77 -10.92
N LYS A 174 5.29 -6.75 -10.23
CA LYS A 174 6.00 -7.86 -10.87
C LYS A 174 5.10 -8.72 -11.75
N TYR A 175 3.86 -8.96 -11.32
CA TYR A 175 2.88 -9.73 -12.09
C TYR A 175 2.48 -9.01 -13.38
N ILE A 176 2.26 -7.69 -13.31
CA ILE A 176 1.99 -6.85 -14.49
C ILE A 176 3.18 -6.86 -15.46
N GLU A 177 4.40 -6.74 -14.94
CA GLU A 177 5.62 -6.84 -15.77
C GLU A 177 5.80 -8.22 -16.39
N LEU A 178 5.56 -9.29 -15.64
CA LEU A 178 5.74 -10.67 -16.09
C LEU A 178 4.65 -11.14 -17.04
N GLY A 179 3.40 -10.70 -16.85
CA GLY A 179 2.27 -10.99 -17.73
C GLY A 179 2.49 -10.52 -19.18
N ARG A 180 3.49 -9.66 -19.39
CA ARG A 180 3.95 -9.26 -20.72
C ARG A 180 4.92 -10.22 -21.38
N PHE A 181 5.76 -10.91 -20.60
CA PHE A 181 6.68 -11.89 -21.19
C PHE A 181 5.95 -13.15 -21.69
N SER A 182 4.68 -13.33 -21.32
CA SER A 182 3.82 -14.42 -21.80
C SER A 182 2.91 -14.03 -22.98
N GLN A 183 2.89 -12.78 -23.44
CA GLN A 183 2.14 -12.38 -24.65
C GLN A 183 3.12 -12.08 -25.80
N PRO A 184 3.02 -12.75 -26.97
CA PRO A 184 3.83 -12.39 -28.12
C PRO A 184 3.42 -11.00 -28.62
N SER A 185 4.43 -10.16 -28.89
CA SER A 185 4.31 -8.85 -29.54
C SER A 185 3.63 -8.92 -30.90
#